data_AF-N1V0L6-F1
#
_entry.id   AF-N1V0L6-F1
#
_cell.length_a   1.000
_cell.length_b   1.000
_cell.length_c   1.000
_cell.angle_alpha   90.00
_cell.angle_beta   90.00
_cell.angle_gamma   90.00
#
_symmetry.space_group_name_H-M   'P 1'
#
loop_
_entity.id
_entity.type
_entity.pdbx_description
1 polymer ?
#
loop_
_entity_poly.entity_id
_entity_poly.type
_entity_poly.pdbx_seq_one_letter_code
_entity_poly.pdbx_strand_id
1 'polypeptide(L)'
;MKLIGAGTRGNYEYRELHTFWTVPNLITVLRFLAVPLFVWLIARSDYLEATIVLAVLGSTDWVDGYIARRFDQISSVGRWLDPLADRLAMIIVAATFFAAGIAPLWLLMAIVVPDAVLLVFALALFRGSPDLPVTNVGKIRTALLLAGTPLLLLHKALEPGHEWLQVLAYVLLVLGSIGHFLAWLGYMRAAWKKYRRLQESRNDDLPEAPAHD
;
A
#
# COMPACT_ATOMS: atom_id res chain seq x y z
N MET A 1 16.53 1.89 -10.86
CA MET A 1 15.12 2.22 -10.55
C MET A 1 15.14 2.98 -9.22
N LYS A 2 14.87 4.30 -9.24
CA LYS A 2 15.17 5.21 -8.11
C LYS A 2 14.09 5.07 -7.05
N LEU A 3 14.50 4.73 -5.83
CA LEU A 3 13.62 4.56 -4.68
C LEU A 3 12.68 5.74 -4.49
N ILE A 4 11.41 5.38 -4.40
CA ILE A 4 10.28 6.22 -4.10
C ILE A 4 10.35 6.64 -2.61
N GLY A 5 10.55 7.93 -2.35
CA GLY A 5 9.86 8.64 -1.26
C GLY A 5 10.29 8.44 0.20
N ALA A 6 11.35 7.68 0.48
CA ALA A 6 12.11 7.76 1.74
C ALA A 6 13.39 8.56 1.46
N GLY A 7 13.62 9.63 2.21
CA GLY A 7 14.66 10.63 1.92
C GLY A 7 15.98 10.04 1.42
N THR A 8 16.17 10.06 0.11
CA THR A 8 17.42 9.67 -0.53
C THR A 8 18.42 10.78 -0.23
N ARG A 9 19.13 10.66 0.90
CA ARG A 9 20.40 11.37 1.03
C ARG A 9 21.30 10.83 -0.09
N GLY A 10 21.77 11.72 -0.96
CA GLY A 10 22.38 11.38 -2.25
C GLY A 10 23.69 10.57 -2.22
N ASN A 11 24.14 10.08 -1.06
CA ASN A 11 25.43 9.42 -0.86
C ASN A 11 25.35 8.18 0.07
N TYR A 12 24.40 7.25 -0.15
CA TYR A 12 24.37 5.97 0.59
C TYR A 12 24.38 4.80 -0.40
N GLU A 13 25.44 3.99 -0.35
CA GLU A 13 25.56 2.72 -1.06
C GLU A 13 24.87 1.63 -0.22
N TYR A 14 23.67 1.23 -0.63
CA TYR A 14 22.98 0.10 -0.02
C TYR A 14 23.71 -1.20 -0.33
N ARG A 15 23.84 -2.10 0.66
CA ARG A 15 24.44 -3.42 0.44
C ARG A 15 23.34 -4.36 -0.05
N GLU A 16 23.33 -4.64 -1.36
CA GLU A 16 22.46 -5.69 -1.90
C GLU A 16 22.94 -7.05 -1.41
N LEU A 17 22.15 -7.69 -0.55
CA LEU A 17 22.44 -9.04 -0.07
C LEU A 17 21.76 -10.05 -0.97
N HIS A 18 22.50 -11.04 -1.46
CA HIS A 18 21.97 -12.18 -2.22
C HIS A 18 21.22 -13.21 -1.34
N THR A 19 20.93 -12.87 -0.08
CA THR A 19 20.30 -13.76 0.90
C THR A 19 18.86 -13.32 1.16
N PHE A 20 17.94 -14.29 1.23
CA PHE A 20 16.53 -14.06 1.54
C PHE A 20 16.28 -13.71 3.02
N TRP A 21 17.11 -14.21 3.93
CA TRP A 21 16.96 -14.01 5.38
C TRP A 21 17.50 -12.66 5.84
N THR A 22 16.79 -11.60 5.51
CA THR A 22 16.99 -10.27 6.09
C THR A 22 15.88 -9.98 7.10
N VAL A 23 16.13 -9.06 8.04
CA VAL A 23 15.10 -8.65 9.02
C VAL A 23 13.82 -8.15 8.33
N PRO A 24 13.88 -7.32 7.27
CA PRO A 24 12.69 -6.91 6.51
C PRO A 24 11.92 -8.09 5.91
N ASN A 25 12.60 -9.07 5.31
CA ASN A 25 11.93 -10.22 4.70
C ASN A 25 11.25 -11.11 5.75
N LEU A 26 11.81 -11.22 6.96
CA LEU A 26 11.14 -11.92 8.07
C LEU A 26 9.84 -11.21 8.45
N ILE A 27 9.83 -9.88 8.48
CA ILE A 27 8.63 -9.10 8.77
C ILE A 27 7.58 -9.28 7.66
N THR A 28 7.98 -9.32 6.39
CA THR A 28 7.08 -9.65 5.27
C THR A 28 6.47 -11.05 5.40
N VAL A 29 7.26 -12.05 5.84
CA VAL A 29 6.74 -13.41 6.11
C VAL A 29 5.75 -13.40 7.28
N LEU A 30 6.07 -12.70 8.36
CA LEU A 30 5.16 -12.54 9.50
C LEU A 30 3.86 -11.84 9.09
N ARG A 31 3.93 -10.81 8.22
CA ARG A 31 2.77 -10.15 7.63
C ARG A 31 1.91 -11.15 6.85
N PHE A 32 2.53 -11.97 6.01
CA PHE A 32 1.85 -13.01 5.25
C PHE A 32 1.13 -14.04 6.13
N LEU A 33 1.69 -14.40 7.29
CA LEU A 33 1.07 -15.33 8.25
C LEU A 33 0.01 -14.66 9.12
N ALA A 34 0.17 -13.38 9.44
CA ALA A 34 -0.77 -12.63 10.25
C ALA A 34 -2.09 -12.35 9.51
N VAL A 35 -2.10 -12.24 8.18
CA VAL A 35 -3.33 -12.08 7.37
C VAL A 35 -4.30 -13.26 7.52
N PRO A 36 -3.95 -14.53 7.28
CA PRO A 36 -4.85 -15.65 7.48
C PRO A 36 -5.24 -15.84 8.95
N LEU A 37 -4.33 -15.57 9.89
CA LEU A 37 -4.65 -15.55 11.32
C LEU A 37 -5.75 -14.52 11.62
N PHE A 38 -5.61 -13.30 11.09
CA PHE A 38 -6.62 -12.26 11.23
C PHE A 38 -7.98 -12.69 10.67
N VAL A 39 -8.02 -13.25 9.45
CA VAL A 39 -9.27 -13.76 8.85
C VAL A 39 -9.90 -14.84 9.73
N TRP A 40 -9.10 -15.76 10.26
CA TRP A 40 -9.56 -16.81 11.15
C TRP A 40 -10.14 -16.27 12.47
N LEU A 41 -9.49 -15.27 13.08
CA LEU A 41 -9.99 -14.62 14.30
C LEU A 41 -11.32 -13.89 14.04
N ILE A 42 -11.45 -13.17 12.91
CA ILE A 42 -12.72 -12.54 12.53
C ILE A 42 -13.82 -13.60 12.34
N ALA A 43 -13.51 -14.72 11.68
CA ALA A 43 -14.48 -15.80 11.47
C ALA A 43 -14.97 -16.42 12.80
N ARG A 44 -14.15 -16.38 13.85
CA ARG A 44 -14.50 -16.82 15.21
C ARG A 44 -15.16 -15.74 16.06
N SER A 45 -15.28 -14.51 15.55
CA SER A 45 -15.70 -13.33 16.31
C SER A 45 -14.76 -12.98 17.48
N ASP A 46 -13.50 -13.42 17.43
CA ASP A 46 -12.44 -13.08 18.39
C ASP A 46 -11.89 -11.66 18.06
N TYR A 47 -12.75 -10.64 18.15
CA TYR A 47 -12.51 -9.30 17.61
C TYR A 47 -11.38 -8.54 18.33
N LEU A 48 -11.16 -8.79 19.62
CA LEU A 48 -10.11 -8.13 20.38
C LEU A 48 -8.72 -8.60 19.92
N GLU A 49 -8.54 -9.91 19.80
CA GLU A 49 -7.33 -10.54 19.27
C GLU A 49 -7.10 -10.12 17.82
N ALA A 50 -8.16 -10.11 16.99
CA ALA A 50 -8.08 -9.63 15.62
C ALA A 50 -7.65 -8.15 15.54
N THR A 51 -8.10 -7.31 16.48
CA THR A 51 -7.66 -5.92 16.60
C THR A 51 -6.17 -5.82 16.88
N ILE A 52 -5.66 -6.62 17.82
CA ILE A 52 -4.23 -6.65 18.15
C ILE A 52 -3.41 -7.08 16.93
N VAL A 53 -3.82 -8.15 16.25
CA VAL A 53 -3.14 -8.63 15.03
C VAL A 53 -3.15 -7.56 13.95
N LEU A 54 -4.28 -6.88 13.74
CA LEU A 54 -4.40 -5.83 12.73
C LEU A 54 -3.56 -4.59 13.07
N ALA A 55 -3.51 -4.20 14.34
CA ALA A 55 -2.67 -3.10 14.80
C ALA A 55 -1.18 -3.42 14.65
N VAL A 56 -0.77 -4.65 14.97
CA VAL A 56 0.60 -5.13 14.75
C VAL A 56 0.93 -5.08 13.26
N LEU A 57 0.08 -5.67 12.41
CA LEU A 57 0.20 -5.65 10.95
C LEU A 57 0.42 -4.24 10.39
N GLY A 58 -0.41 -3.27 10.80
CA GLY A 58 -0.28 -1.88 10.36
C GLY A 58 0.95 -1.16 10.90
N SER A 59 1.42 -1.53 12.10
CA SER A 59 2.62 -0.93 12.71
C SER A 59 3.92 -1.44 12.09
N THR A 60 3.95 -2.68 11.57
CA THR A 60 5.15 -3.30 11.01
C THR A 60 5.72 -2.52 9.83
N ASP A 61 4.91 -1.81 9.05
CA ASP A 61 5.36 -0.96 7.93
C ASP A 61 6.30 0.16 8.38
N TRP A 62 6.08 0.72 9.57
CA TRP A 62 6.96 1.75 10.14
C TRP A 62 8.24 1.15 10.71
N VAL A 63 8.13 -0.06 11.29
CA VAL A 63 9.26 -0.81 11.82
C VAL A 63 10.19 -1.23 10.70
N ASP A 64 9.66 -1.75 9.58
CA ASP A 64 10.43 -2.10 8.37
C ASP A 64 11.20 -0.91 7.83
N GLY A 65 10.52 0.23 7.66
CA GLY A 65 11.15 1.45 7.18
C GLY A 65 12.22 1.98 8.14
N TYR A 66 12.06 1.80 9.45
CA TYR A 66 13.08 2.17 10.44
C TYR A 66 14.29 1.22 10.39
N ILE A 67 14.06 -0.08 10.38
CA ILE A 67 15.11 -1.11 10.37
C ILE A 67 15.90 -1.05 9.06
N ALA A 68 15.23 -0.96 7.90
CA ALA A 68 15.91 -0.86 6.60
C ALA A 68 16.85 0.36 6.54
N ARG A 69 16.44 1.50 7.11
CA ARG A 69 17.28 2.71 7.22
C ARG A 69 18.43 2.58 8.21
N ARG A 70 18.31 1.70 9.21
CA ARG A 70 19.30 1.54 10.27
C ARG A 70 20.36 0.49 9.96
N PHE A 71 20.00 -0.50 9.16
CA PHE A 71 20.84 -1.67 8.85
C PHE A 71 21.39 -1.69 7.42
N ASP A 72 20.98 -0.78 6.52
CA ASP A 72 21.44 -0.69 5.12
C ASP A 72 21.29 -2.00 4.31
N GLN A 73 20.34 -2.86 4.70
CA GLN A 73 20.08 -4.13 4.05
C GLN A 73 18.89 -4.03 3.10
N ILE A 74 19.11 -4.35 1.82
CA ILE A 74 18.04 -4.50 0.83
C ILE A 74 18.21 -5.86 0.16
N SER A 75 17.14 -6.66 0.14
CA SER A 75 17.07 -7.94 -0.57
C SER A 75 16.37 -7.76 -1.91
N SER A 76 16.90 -8.34 -2.99
CA SER A 76 16.29 -8.31 -4.31
C SER A 76 14.93 -8.99 -4.37
N VAL A 77 14.72 -10.04 -3.56
CA VAL A 77 13.45 -10.75 -3.42
C VAL A 77 12.44 -9.93 -2.62
N GLY A 78 12.87 -9.31 -1.52
CA GLY A 78 12.01 -8.44 -0.70
C GLY A 78 11.40 -7.29 -1.51
N ARG A 79 12.18 -6.68 -2.40
CA ARG A 79 11.72 -5.60 -3.29
C ARG A 79 10.46 -5.92 -4.09
N TRP A 80 10.24 -7.18 -4.46
CA TRP A 80 9.05 -7.62 -5.18
C TRP A 80 7.97 -8.19 -4.27
N LEU A 81 8.38 -8.88 -3.20
CA LEU A 81 7.46 -9.54 -2.28
C LEU A 81 6.71 -8.54 -1.41
N ASP A 82 7.36 -7.48 -0.94
CA ASP A 82 6.74 -6.52 -0.02
C ASP A 82 5.54 -5.78 -0.65
N PRO A 83 5.65 -5.19 -1.85
CA PRO A 83 4.50 -4.50 -2.47
C PRO A 83 3.34 -5.44 -2.82
N LEU A 84 3.64 -6.71 -3.06
CA LEU A 84 2.63 -7.74 -3.31
C LEU A 84 1.92 -8.13 -2.00
N ALA A 85 2.69 -8.41 -0.94
CA ALA A 85 2.17 -8.74 0.38
C ALA A 85 1.25 -7.64 0.90
N ASP A 86 1.67 -6.38 0.79
CA ASP A 86 0.92 -5.22 1.29
C ASP A 86 -0.41 -5.05 0.57
N ARG A 87 -0.41 -5.18 -0.76
CA ARG A 87 -1.64 -5.08 -1.57
C ARG A 87 -2.60 -6.21 -1.26
N LEU A 88 -2.10 -7.45 -1.15
CA LEU A 88 -2.93 -8.59 -0.82
C LEU A 88 -3.52 -8.46 0.58
N ALA A 89 -2.69 -8.07 1.57
CA ALA A 89 -3.15 -7.84 2.94
C ALA A 89 -4.26 -6.78 2.98
N MET A 90 -4.08 -5.64 2.30
CA MET A 90 -5.09 -4.57 2.28
C MET A 90 -6.41 -5.01 1.65
N ILE A 91 -6.37 -5.75 0.53
CA ILE A 91 -7.57 -6.30 -0.12
C ILE A 91 -8.27 -7.32 0.78
N ILE A 92 -7.52 -8.24 1.38
CA ILE A 92 -8.06 -9.30 2.24
C ILE A 92 -8.70 -8.70 3.49
N VAL A 93 -8.03 -7.75 4.16
CA VAL A 93 -8.57 -7.06 5.34
C VAL A 93 -9.87 -6.34 4.99
N ALA A 94 -9.89 -5.55 3.92
CA ALA A 94 -11.09 -4.82 3.52
C ALA A 94 -12.25 -5.76 3.14
N ALA A 95 -11.95 -6.85 2.42
CA ALA A 95 -12.96 -7.84 2.04
C ALA A 95 -13.51 -8.59 3.27
N THR A 96 -12.65 -8.91 4.22
CA THR A 96 -13.02 -9.57 5.48
C THR A 96 -13.94 -8.68 6.32
N PHE A 97 -13.62 -7.39 6.43
CA PHE A 97 -14.48 -6.43 7.12
C PHE A 97 -15.88 -6.32 6.50
N PHE A 98 -15.96 -6.29 5.16
CA PHE A 98 -17.24 -6.29 4.46
C PHE A 98 -18.02 -7.59 4.66
N ALA A 99 -17.35 -8.74 4.48
CA ALA A 99 -17.97 -10.06 4.63
C ALA A 99 -18.50 -10.31 6.05
N ALA A 100 -17.80 -9.81 7.07
CA ALA A 100 -18.21 -9.89 8.48
C ALA A 100 -19.24 -8.82 8.89
N GLY A 101 -19.66 -7.93 7.98
CA GLY A 101 -20.60 -6.84 8.28
C GLY A 101 -20.03 -5.75 9.20
N ILE A 102 -18.71 -5.69 9.37
CA ILE A 102 -18.02 -4.71 10.21
C ILE A 102 -17.88 -3.37 9.49
N ALA A 103 -17.65 -3.40 8.18
CA ALA A 103 -17.57 -2.22 7.33
C ALA A 103 -18.55 -2.28 6.15
N PRO A 104 -19.08 -1.14 5.71
CA PRO A 104 -19.95 -1.06 4.55
C PRO A 104 -19.18 -1.27 3.24
N LEU A 105 -19.90 -1.70 2.19
CA LEU A 105 -19.33 -1.97 0.86
C LEU A 105 -18.56 -0.79 0.28
N TRP A 106 -19.01 0.44 0.53
CA TRP A 106 -18.35 1.62 -0.03
C TRP A 106 -16.90 1.75 0.44
N LEU A 107 -16.57 1.33 1.67
CA LEU A 107 -15.21 1.42 2.20
C LEU A 107 -14.28 0.41 1.51
N LEU A 108 -14.78 -0.81 1.29
CA LEU A 108 -14.09 -1.82 0.48
C LEU A 108 -13.82 -1.29 -0.94
N MET A 109 -14.84 -0.74 -1.59
CA MET A 109 -14.72 -0.22 -2.96
C MET A 109 -13.77 0.99 -3.03
N ALA A 110 -13.81 1.89 -2.04
CA ALA A 110 -12.93 3.05 -1.96
C ALA A 110 -11.45 2.66 -1.88
N ILE A 111 -11.13 1.51 -1.27
CA ILE A 111 -9.76 1.01 -1.14
C ILE A 111 -9.35 0.23 -2.42
N VAL A 112 -10.16 -0.75 -2.83
CA VAL A 112 -9.79 -1.74 -3.85
C VAL A 112 -9.86 -1.18 -5.27
N VAL A 113 -10.90 -0.40 -5.60
CA VAL A 113 -11.11 0.06 -6.98
C VAL A 113 -9.98 0.97 -7.48
N PRO A 114 -9.54 2.00 -6.74
CA PRO A 114 -8.45 2.86 -7.21
C PRO A 114 -7.15 2.09 -7.45
N ASP A 115 -6.81 1.13 -6.59
CA ASP A 115 -5.59 0.35 -6.71
C ASP A 115 -5.63 -0.64 -7.86
N ALA A 116 -6.80 -1.26 -8.11
CA ALA A 116 -7.03 -2.12 -9.28
C ALA A 116 -6.93 -1.33 -10.59
N VAL A 117 -7.57 -0.16 -10.66
CA VAL A 117 -7.50 0.71 -11.85
C VAL A 117 -6.07 1.19 -12.10
N LEU A 118 -5.36 1.61 -11.05
CA LEU A 118 -3.95 2.01 -11.13
C LEU A 118 -3.06 0.86 -11.64
N LEU A 119 -3.30 -0.37 -11.17
CA LEU A 119 -2.56 -1.55 -11.62
C LEU A 119 -2.78 -1.82 -13.11
N VAL A 120 -4.04 -1.88 -13.55
CA VAL A 120 -4.38 -2.12 -14.97
C VAL A 120 -3.79 -1.01 -15.85
N PHE A 121 -3.91 0.24 -15.45
CA PHE A 121 -3.35 1.38 -16.17
C PHE A 121 -1.83 1.34 -16.28
N ALA A 122 -1.14 1.00 -15.18
CA ALA A 122 0.30 0.83 -15.15
C ALA A 122 0.78 -0.29 -16.09
N LEU A 123 0.11 -1.45 -16.03
CA LEU A 123 0.42 -2.58 -16.92
C LEU A 123 0.19 -2.25 -18.39
N ALA A 124 -0.91 -1.55 -18.71
CA ALA A 124 -1.25 -1.18 -20.08
C ALA A 124 -0.24 -0.19 -20.70
N LEU A 125 0.20 0.82 -19.94
CA LEU A 125 1.08 1.87 -20.48
C LEU A 125 2.57 1.55 -20.38
N PHE A 126 3.00 0.91 -19.31
CA PHE A 126 4.43 0.73 -19.00
C PHE A 126 4.90 -0.71 -19.08
N ARG A 127 3.99 -1.68 -19.26
CA ARG A 127 4.27 -3.13 -19.09
C ARG A 127 4.95 -3.43 -17.75
N GLY A 128 4.65 -2.64 -16.72
CA GLY A 128 5.34 -2.70 -15.43
C GLY A 128 5.05 -1.47 -14.56
N SER A 129 5.90 -1.22 -13.56
CA SER A 129 5.74 -0.09 -12.65
C SER A 129 6.10 1.24 -13.32
N PRO A 130 5.25 2.28 -13.22
CA PRO A 130 5.56 3.61 -13.74
C PRO A 130 6.63 4.34 -12.94
N ASP A 131 7.13 3.76 -11.83
CA ASP A 131 8.25 4.26 -11.02
C ASP A 131 8.06 5.75 -10.64
N LEU A 132 7.02 6.01 -9.85
CA LEU A 132 6.56 7.35 -9.47
C LEU A 132 6.78 7.61 -7.97
N PRO A 133 7.27 8.80 -7.58
CA PRO A 133 7.52 9.12 -6.18
C PRO A 133 6.23 9.20 -5.35
N VAL A 134 6.31 8.82 -4.07
CA VAL A 134 5.19 8.88 -3.14
C VAL A 134 4.95 10.31 -2.70
N THR A 135 3.68 10.71 -2.75
CA THR A 135 3.22 12.04 -2.35
C THR A 135 2.94 12.10 -0.84
N ASN A 136 2.98 13.30 -0.26
CA ASN A 136 2.60 13.50 1.15
C ASN A 136 1.14 13.12 1.41
N VAL A 137 0.24 13.37 0.44
CA VAL A 137 -1.16 12.90 0.50
C VAL A 137 -1.22 11.37 0.62
N GLY A 138 -0.37 10.67 -0.13
CA GLY A 138 -0.20 9.22 -0.05
C GLY A 138 0.25 8.71 1.31
N LYS A 139 1.04 9.48 2.07
CA LYS A 139 1.47 9.13 3.43
C LYS A 139 0.36 9.36 4.45
N ILE A 140 -0.31 10.51 4.37
CA ILE A 140 -1.39 10.88 5.30
C ILE A 140 -2.56 9.91 5.16
N ARG A 141 -2.99 9.58 3.92
CA ARG A 141 -4.08 8.60 3.70
C ARG A 141 -3.79 7.27 4.39
N THR A 142 -2.54 6.80 4.32
CA THR A 142 -2.15 5.48 4.82
C THR A 142 -2.20 5.49 6.34
N ALA A 143 -1.69 6.55 6.99
CA ALA A 143 -1.80 6.70 8.43
C ALA A 143 -3.26 6.71 8.90
N LEU A 144 -4.13 7.44 8.20
CA LEU A 144 -5.56 7.50 8.54
C LEU A 144 -6.27 6.15 8.38
N LEU A 145 -6.01 5.42 7.28
CA LEU A 145 -6.59 4.10 7.04
C LEU A 145 -6.06 3.06 8.05
N LEU A 146 -4.76 3.05 8.32
CA LEU A 146 -4.13 2.13 9.28
C LEU A 146 -4.54 2.41 10.73
N ALA A 147 -4.87 3.65 11.08
CA ALA A 147 -5.42 3.98 12.40
C ALA A 147 -6.93 3.68 12.47
N GLY A 148 -7.67 3.97 11.40
CA GLY A 148 -9.12 3.80 11.36
C GLY A 148 -9.57 2.34 11.36
N THR A 149 -8.87 1.43 10.66
CA THR A 149 -9.31 0.03 10.57
C THR A 149 -9.23 -0.74 11.89
N PRO A 150 -8.15 -0.68 12.70
CA PRO A 150 -8.13 -1.33 14.01
C PRO A 150 -9.09 -0.66 14.99
N LEU A 151 -9.29 0.67 14.92
CA LEU A 151 -10.27 1.35 15.79
C LEU A 151 -11.71 0.91 15.49
N LEU A 152 -12.06 0.71 14.22
CA LEU A 152 -13.37 0.21 13.84
C LEU A 152 -13.61 -1.21 14.39
N LEU A 153 -12.58 -2.05 14.33
CA LEU A 153 -12.63 -3.41 14.86
C LEU A 153 -12.63 -3.44 16.40
N LEU A 154 -11.86 -2.55 17.03
CA LEU A 154 -11.83 -2.39 18.49
C LEU A 154 -13.19 -2.01 19.02
N HIS A 155 -13.87 -1.09 18.35
CA HIS A 155 -15.25 -0.76 18.67
C HIS A 155 -16.12 -2.02 18.64
N LYS A 156 -16.04 -2.85 17.58
CA LYS A 156 -16.78 -4.11 17.49
C LYS A 156 -16.49 -5.07 18.64
N ALA A 157 -15.26 -5.07 19.16
CA ALA A 157 -14.85 -5.89 20.30
C ALA A 157 -15.36 -5.37 21.66
N LEU A 158 -15.63 -4.07 21.77
CA LEU A 158 -15.99 -3.38 23.03
C LEU A 158 -17.47 -2.97 23.12
N GLU A 159 -18.29 -3.32 22.12
CA GLU A 159 -19.73 -3.07 22.15
C GLU A 159 -20.44 -3.94 23.21
N PRO A 160 -21.43 -3.38 23.95
CA PRO A 160 -21.94 -2.00 23.89
C PRO A 160 -21.16 -1.00 24.79
N GLY A 161 -21.34 0.31 24.55
CA GLY A 161 -20.86 1.38 25.46
C GLY A 161 -19.73 2.29 24.92
N HIS A 162 -19.24 2.01 23.71
CA HIS A 162 -18.07 2.68 23.12
C HIS A 162 -18.36 3.26 21.72
N GLU A 163 -19.53 3.85 21.52
CA GLU A 163 -19.97 4.37 20.20
C GLU A 163 -19.06 5.49 19.65
N TRP A 164 -18.42 6.26 20.54
CA TRP A 164 -17.47 7.30 20.14
C TRP A 164 -16.25 6.72 19.38
N LEU A 165 -15.84 5.47 19.66
CA LEU A 165 -14.78 4.78 18.92
C LEU A 165 -15.22 4.52 17.48
N GLN A 166 -16.48 4.17 17.27
CA GLN A 166 -17.05 3.99 15.94
C GLN A 166 -16.98 5.28 15.13
N VAL A 167 -17.46 6.39 15.72
CA VAL A 167 -17.46 7.71 15.07
C VAL A 167 -16.04 8.12 14.71
N LEU A 168 -15.10 7.99 15.66
CA LEU A 168 -13.69 8.29 15.41
C LEU A 168 -13.11 7.44 14.27
N ALA A 169 -13.37 6.13 14.30
CA ALA A 169 -12.91 5.22 13.26
C ALA A 169 -13.46 5.62 11.88
N TYR A 170 -14.76 5.89 11.76
CA TYR A 170 -15.37 6.33 10.51
C TYR A 170 -14.83 7.67 10.02
N VAL A 171 -14.60 8.64 10.90
CA VAL A 171 -13.98 9.93 10.52
C VAL A 171 -12.60 9.69 9.91
N LEU A 172 -11.75 8.87 10.55
CA LEU A 172 -10.43 8.54 10.03
C LEU A 172 -10.51 7.79 8.70
N LEU A 173 -11.41 6.82 8.58
CA LEU A 173 -11.59 6.02 7.37
C LEU A 173 -12.13 6.83 6.19
N VAL A 174 -13.07 7.76 6.42
CA VAL A 174 -13.60 8.66 5.39
C VAL A 174 -12.51 9.62 4.93
N LEU A 175 -11.80 10.28 5.86
CA LEU A 175 -10.69 11.18 5.50
C LEU A 175 -9.57 10.42 4.79
N GLY A 176 -9.26 9.21 5.25
CA GLY A 176 -8.31 8.29 4.60
C GLY A 176 -8.73 7.93 3.19
N SER A 177 -10.01 7.60 2.97
CA SER A 177 -10.58 7.26 1.66
C SER A 177 -10.56 8.45 0.69
N ILE A 178 -10.88 9.65 1.17
CA ILE A 178 -10.74 10.90 0.38
C ILE A 178 -9.29 11.11 -0.01
N GLY A 179 -8.37 10.99 0.94
CA GLY A 179 -6.92 11.09 0.68
C GLY A 179 -6.45 10.02 -0.31
N HIS A 180 -7.00 8.81 -0.25
CA HIS A 180 -6.72 7.70 -1.18
C HIS A 180 -7.13 8.04 -2.60
N PHE A 181 -8.33 8.56 -2.78
CA PHE A 181 -8.80 9.01 -4.08
C PHE A 181 -7.98 10.18 -4.65
N LEU A 182 -7.64 11.17 -3.82
CA LEU A 182 -6.80 12.31 -4.24
C LEU A 182 -5.39 11.88 -4.63
N ALA A 183 -4.78 10.98 -3.85
CA ALA A 183 -3.46 10.41 -4.17
C ALA A 183 -3.52 9.63 -5.49
N TRP A 184 -4.56 8.82 -5.67
CA TRP A 184 -4.79 8.05 -6.90
C TRP A 184 -4.91 8.96 -8.13
N LEU A 185 -5.69 10.04 -8.07
CA LEU A 185 -5.78 11.04 -9.15
C LEU A 185 -4.40 11.64 -9.47
N GLY A 186 -3.61 11.97 -8.43
CA GLY A 186 -2.25 12.45 -8.58
C GLY A 186 -1.35 11.45 -9.31
N TYR A 187 -1.40 10.17 -8.92
CA TYR A 187 -0.64 9.10 -9.57
C TYR A 187 -1.05 8.90 -11.02
N MET A 188 -2.35 8.91 -11.33
CA MET A 188 -2.84 8.77 -12.70
C MET A 188 -2.33 9.88 -13.61
N ARG A 189 -2.41 11.13 -13.16
CA ARG A 189 -1.89 12.29 -13.91
C ARG A 189 -0.37 12.20 -14.10
N ALA A 190 0.36 11.81 -13.06
CA ALA A 190 1.81 11.66 -13.12
C ALA A 190 2.24 10.53 -14.08
N ALA A 191 1.57 9.38 -14.01
CA ALA A 191 1.78 8.25 -14.91
C ALA A 191 1.52 8.65 -16.37
N TRP A 192 0.37 9.27 -16.65
CA TRP A 192 0.04 9.72 -18.01
C TRP A 192 1.07 10.73 -18.56
N LYS A 193 1.46 11.72 -17.75
CA LYS A 193 2.47 12.72 -18.15
C LYS A 193 3.83 12.08 -18.44
N LYS A 194 4.24 11.09 -17.64
CA LYS A 194 5.49 10.34 -17.86
C LYS A 194 5.42 9.53 -19.16
N TYR A 195 4.31 8.83 -19.40
CA TYR A 195 4.10 8.04 -20.61
C TYR A 195 4.19 8.89 -21.88
N ARG A 196 3.53 10.06 -21.89
CA ARG A 196 3.58 10.99 -23.03
C ARG A 196 5.00 11.44 -23.37
N ARG A 197 5.80 11.82 -22.37
CA ARG A 197 7.20 12.24 -22.58
C ARG A 197 8.08 11.12 -23.17
N LEU A 198 7.84 9.88 -22.75
CA LEU A 198 8.55 8.72 -23.30
C LEU A 198 8.18 8.43 -24.75
N GLN A 199 6.95 8.75 -25.17
CA GLN A 199 6.55 8.63 -26.57
C GLN A 199 7.11 9.77 -27.44
N GLU A 200 7.10 11.00 -26.93
CA GLU A 200 7.66 12.16 -27.64
C GLU A 200 9.16 11.95 -27.93
N SER A 201 9.95 11.60 -26.92
CA SER A 201 11.39 11.26 -27.10
C SER A 201 11.64 10.12 -28.08
N ARG A 202 10.82 9.05 -28.04
CA ARG A 202 10.97 7.93 -28.99
C ARG A 202 10.68 8.33 -30.43
N ASN A 203 9.80 9.30 -30.66
CA ASN A 203 9.50 9.78 -32.01
C ASN A 203 10.60 10.71 -32.54
N ASP A 204 11.25 11.50 -31.67
CA ASP A 204 12.36 12.38 -32.04
C ASP A 204 13.63 11.59 -32.44
N ASP A 205 13.80 10.36 -31.94
CA ASP A 205 14.95 9.48 -32.24
C ASP A 205 14.80 8.65 -33.54
N LEU A 206 13.67 8.74 -34.26
CA LEU A 206 13.47 8.02 -35.51
C LEU A 206 14.09 8.80 -36.68
N PRO A 207 14.97 8.19 -37.51
CA PRO A 207 15.52 8.87 -38.68
C PRO A 207 14.40 9.31 -39.62
N GLU A 208 14.47 10.54 -40.13
CA GLU A 208 13.56 11.03 -41.17
C GLU A 208 13.54 10.02 -42.32
N ALA A 209 12.35 9.53 -42.66
CA ALA A 209 12.19 8.61 -43.78
C ALA A 209 12.79 9.28 -45.03
N PRO A 210 13.59 8.56 -45.84
CA PRO A 210 14.19 9.15 -47.03
C PRO A 210 13.09 9.75 -47.89
N ALA A 211 13.21 11.04 -48.20
CA ALA A 211 12.30 11.72 -49.10
C ALA A 211 12.25 10.91 -50.40
N HIS A 212 11.07 10.38 -50.71
CA HIS A 212 10.82 9.76 -52.00
C HIS A 212 10.76 10.89 -53.04
N ASP A 213 11.90 11.16 -53.66
CA ASP A 213 12.04 11.96 -54.88
C ASP A 213 11.45 11.24 -56.11
#